data_AF-A0A3A4WCH2-F1
#
_entry.id   AF-A0A3A4WCH2-F1
#
_cell.length_a   1.000
_cell.length_b   1.000
_cell.length_c   1.000
_cell.angle_alpha   90.00
_cell.angle_beta   90.00
_cell.angle_gamma   90.00
#
_symmetry.space_group_name_H-M   'P 1'
#
loop_
_entity.id
_entity.type
_entity.pdbx_description
1 polymer ?
#
loop_
_entity_poly.entity_id
_entity_poly.type
_entity_poly.pdbx_seq_one_letter_code
_entity_poly.pdbx_strand_id
1 'polypeptide(L)'
;MIALDRWALLVLNGMLGVGSSGAVFVVVSHLGDWAAVWLAICAAVLWVGRGDERSHRTIVLTLAALLASEAAVAALKVAVARPRPAEVIPQLQALRIVADGFSFPSAHAARSFAAAGVLASHL
;
A
#
# COMPACT_ATOMS: atom_id res chain seq x y z
N MET A 1 -4.63 -19.39 9.04
CA MET A 1 -3.70 -18.29 9.41
C MET A 1 -2.68 -18.85 10.38
N ILE A 2 -1.40 -18.56 10.17
CA ILE A 2 -0.30 -19.09 11.02
C ILE A 2 -0.35 -18.38 12.39
N ALA A 3 0.00 -19.08 13.47
CA ALA A 3 -0.08 -18.57 14.84
C ALA A 3 0.67 -17.23 15.05
N LEU A 4 1.81 -17.06 14.38
CA LEU A 4 2.62 -15.85 14.45
C LEU A 4 1.88 -14.62 13.89
N ASP A 5 1.25 -14.76 12.73
CA ASP A 5 0.49 -13.68 12.08
C ASP A 5 -0.70 -13.24 12.95
N ARG A 6 -1.41 -14.22 13.54
CA ARG A 6 -2.48 -13.95 14.51
C ARG A 6 -1.98 -13.16 15.72
N TRP A 7 -0.88 -13.62 16.32
CA TRP A 7 -0.31 -12.98 17.50
C TRP A 7 0.12 -11.54 17.20
N ALA A 8 0.83 -11.33 16.09
CA ALA A 8 1.28 -10.00 15.68
C ALA A 8 0.09 -9.05 15.46
N LEU A 9 -0.97 -9.52 14.79
CA LEU A 9 -2.17 -8.72 14.54
C LEU A 9 -2.87 -8.31 15.84
N LEU A 10 -2.99 -9.22 16.81
CA LEU A 10 -3.63 -8.90 18.10
C LEU A 10 -2.80 -7.92 18.93
N VAL A 11 -1.47 -8.08 18.95
CA VAL A 11 -0.56 -7.14 19.62
C VAL A 11 -0.68 -5.75 18.99
N LEU A 12 -0.58 -5.66 17.66
CA LEU A 12 -0.69 -4.38 16.95
C LEU A 12 -2.07 -3.74 17.11
N ASN A 13 -3.15 -4.53 17.08
CA ASN A 13 -4.50 -4.01 17.28
C ASN A 13 -4.70 -3.50 18.71
N GLY A 14 -4.12 -4.15 19.71
CA GLY A 14 -4.12 -3.66 21.09
C GLY A 14 -3.33 -2.36 21.27
N MET A 15 -2.20 -2.21 20.57
CA MET A 15 -1.35 -1.00 20.66
C MET A 15 -1.88 0.18 19.84
N LEU A 16 -2.44 -0.09 18.66
CA LEU A 16 -2.73 0.92 17.63
C LEU A 16 -4.23 1.09 17.34
N GLY A 17 -5.08 0.21 17.87
CA GLY A 17 -6.51 0.15 17.55
C GLY A 17 -7.40 1.13 18.33
N VAL A 18 -6.86 1.82 19.33
CA VAL A 18 -7.64 2.71 20.23
C VAL A 18 -7.04 4.10 20.33
N GLY A 19 -7.88 5.14 20.19
CA GLY A 19 -7.51 6.54 20.43
C GLY A 19 -6.84 7.25 19.26
N SER A 20 -5.92 8.18 19.57
CA SER A 20 -5.26 9.06 18.59
C SER A 20 -4.30 8.35 17.64
N SER A 21 -3.71 7.22 18.06
CA SER A 21 -2.83 6.39 17.22
C SER A 21 -3.60 5.84 16.01
N GLY A 22 -4.80 5.31 16.22
CA GLY A 22 -5.67 4.80 15.14
C GLY A 22 -5.99 5.87 14.09
N ALA A 23 -6.25 7.11 14.52
CA ALA A 23 -6.53 8.22 13.60
C ALA A 23 -5.34 8.54 12.67
N VAL A 24 -4.12 8.52 13.20
CA VAL A 24 -2.90 8.70 12.39
C VAL A 24 -2.80 7.60 11.33
N PHE A 25 -3.02 6.33 11.69
CA PHE A 25 -2.96 5.23 10.73
C PHE A 25 -4.05 5.31 9.67
N VAL A 26 -5.24 5.83 9.98
CA VAL A 26 -6.29 6.06 8.99
C VAL A 26 -5.85 7.13 7.98
N VAL A 27 -5.31 8.26 8.45
CA VAL A 27 -4.79 9.33 7.57
C VAL A 27 -3.67 8.80 6.68
N VAL A 28 -2.70 8.11 7.26
CA VAL A 28 -1.59 7.49 6.50
C VAL A 28 -2.11 6.45 5.50
N SER A 29 -3.15 5.70 5.85
CA SER A 29 -3.77 4.75 4.93
C SER A 29 -4.41 5.45 3.73
N HIS A 30 -5.04 6.60 3.93
CA HIS A 30 -5.60 7.39 2.83
C HIS A 30 -4.52 7.93 1.88
N LEU A 31 -3.33 8.25 2.39
CA LEU A 31 -2.21 8.68 1.55
C LEU A 31 -1.76 7.60 0.55
N GLY A 32 -1.92 6.31 0.89
CA GLY A 32 -1.61 5.21 -0.02
C GLY A 32 -2.78 4.79 -0.93
N ASP A 33 -3.94 5.43 -0.82
CA ASP A 33 -5.08 5.16 -1.70
C ASP A 33 -4.74 5.58 -3.13
N TRP A 34 -5.11 4.74 -4.10
CA TRP A 34 -4.99 5.01 -5.54
C TRP A 34 -3.60 5.49 -6.02
N ALA A 35 -2.54 5.16 -5.27
CA ALA A 35 -1.18 5.65 -5.52
C ALA A 35 -1.03 7.19 -5.54
N ALA A 36 -1.96 7.94 -4.93
CA ALA A 36 -2.01 9.40 -5.04
C ALA A 36 -0.71 10.09 -4.59
N VAL A 37 -0.11 9.66 -3.47
CA VAL A 37 1.17 10.19 -3.00
C VAL A 37 2.31 9.95 -4.01
N TRP A 38 2.35 8.77 -4.64
CA TRP A 38 3.40 8.45 -5.60
C TRP A 38 3.28 9.27 -6.88
N LEU A 39 2.04 9.53 -7.33
CA LEU A 39 1.78 10.44 -8.45
C LEU A 39 2.18 11.89 -8.11
N ALA A 40 1.93 12.34 -6.88
CA ALA A 40 2.37 13.66 -6.43
C ALA A 40 3.90 13.77 -6.40
N ILE A 41 4.61 12.72 -5.96
CA ILE A 41 6.08 12.68 -6.00
C ILE A 41 6.58 12.72 -7.46
N CYS A 42 5.98 11.94 -8.37
CA CYS A 42 6.32 11.99 -9.79
C CYS A 42 6.17 13.41 -10.37
N ALA A 43 5.09 14.12 -10.02
CA ALA A 43 4.89 15.50 -10.45
C ALA A 43 5.95 16.46 -9.89
N ALA A 44 6.33 16.28 -8.61
CA ALA A 44 7.41 17.06 -8.01
C ALA A 44 8.77 16.82 -8.71
N VAL A 45 9.06 15.57 -9.07
CA VAL A 45 10.27 15.19 -9.81
C VAL A 45 10.31 15.88 -11.19
N LEU A 46 9.21 15.89 -11.95
CA LEU A 46 9.13 16.64 -13.22
C LEU A 46 9.44 18.11 -13.02
N TRP A 47 8.84 18.70 -11.99
CA TRP A 47 8.92 20.12 -11.75
C TRP A 47 10.34 20.55 -11.39
N VAL A 48 11.01 19.80 -10.52
CA VAL A 48 12.40 20.06 -10.11
C VAL A 48 13.38 19.77 -11.25
N GLY A 49 13.22 18.66 -11.94
CA GLY A 49 14.07 18.28 -13.08
C GLY A 49 13.82 19.09 -14.35
N ARG A 50 12.83 20.01 -14.35
CA ARG A 50 12.43 20.83 -15.49
C ARG A 50 12.12 20.03 -16.76
N GLY A 51 11.63 18.80 -16.59
CA GLY A 51 11.33 17.92 -17.71
C GLY A 51 12.55 17.44 -18.49
N ASP A 52 13.70 17.28 -17.83
CA ASP A 52 14.84 16.62 -18.47
C ASP A 52 14.53 15.15 -18.82
N GLU A 53 15.31 14.60 -19.76
CA GLU A 53 15.10 13.23 -20.25
C GLU A 53 15.15 12.19 -19.11
N ARG A 54 15.99 12.45 -18.10
CA ARG A 54 16.10 11.61 -16.90
C ARG A 54 14.80 11.60 -16.10
N SER A 55 14.21 12.76 -15.79
CA SER A 55 12.95 12.86 -15.05
C SER A 55 11.82 12.17 -15.79
N HIS A 56 11.74 12.35 -17.12
CA HIS A 56 10.74 11.67 -17.95
C HIS A 56 10.88 10.15 -17.88
N ARG A 57 12.11 9.64 -18.00
CA ARG A 57 12.37 8.20 -17.88
C ARG A 57 11.99 7.65 -16.51
N THR A 58 12.37 8.34 -15.43
CA THR A 58 12.05 7.94 -14.05
C THR A 58 10.54 7.78 -13.86
N ILE A 59 9.75 8.66 -14.46
CA ILE A 59 8.29 8.65 -14.30
C ILE A 59 7.64 7.55 -15.12
N VAL A 60 8.06 7.37 -16.37
CA VAL A 60 7.58 6.26 -17.20
C VAL A 60 7.82 4.94 -16.49
N LEU A 61 9.01 4.75 -15.92
CA LEU A 61 9.33 3.55 -15.14
C LEU A 61 8.50 3.43 -13.87
N THR A 62 8.27 4.54 -13.16
CA THR A 62 7.48 4.54 -11.91
C THR A 62 6.02 4.18 -12.20
N LEU A 63 5.43 4.75 -13.26
CA LEU A 63 4.08 4.43 -13.70
C LEU A 63 3.96 2.98 -14.15
N ALA A 64 4.94 2.47 -14.91
CA ALA A 64 4.99 1.08 -15.32
C ALA A 64 5.06 0.14 -14.11
N ALA A 65 5.88 0.47 -13.10
CA ALA A 65 5.98 -0.30 -11.86
C ALA A 65 4.68 -0.30 -11.05
N LEU A 66 3.99 0.86 -10.98
CA LEU A 66 2.68 0.95 -10.33
C LEU A 66 1.65 0.05 -11.02
N LEU A 67 1.54 0.12 -12.34
CA LEU A 67 0.62 -0.72 -13.12
C LEU A 67 0.94 -2.22 -12.98
N ALA A 68 2.22 -2.59 -13.05
CA ALA A 68 2.65 -3.96 -12.85
C ALA A 68 2.30 -4.47 -11.43
N SER A 69 2.47 -3.61 -10.41
CA SER A 69 2.11 -3.95 -9.03
C SER A 69 0.61 -4.19 -8.86
N GLU A 70 -0.24 -3.39 -9.50
CA GLU A 70 -1.69 -3.57 -9.48
C GLU A 70 -2.12 -4.87 -10.16
N ALA A 71 -1.57 -5.16 -11.34
CA ALA A 71 -1.87 -6.39 -12.06
C ALA A 71 -1.45 -7.62 -11.25
N ALA A 72 -0.26 -7.60 -10.65
CA ALA A 72 0.23 -8.68 -9.80
C ALA A 72 -0.64 -8.85 -8.54
N VAL A 73 -1.01 -7.75 -7.86
CA VAL A 73 -1.89 -7.80 -6.68
C VAL A 73 -3.25 -8.36 -7.06
N ALA A 74 -3.87 -7.90 -8.15
CA ALA A 74 -5.17 -8.38 -8.59
C ALA A 74 -5.15 -9.88 -8.90
N ALA A 75 -4.15 -10.35 -9.64
CA ALA A 75 -3.98 -11.76 -9.96
C ALA A 75 -3.78 -12.61 -8.69
N LEU A 76 -2.90 -12.17 -7.78
CA LEU A 76 -2.62 -12.89 -6.54
C LEU A 76 -3.79 -12.87 -5.55
N LYS A 77 -4.58 -11.80 -5.50
CA LYS A 77 -5.79 -11.73 -4.66
C LYS A 77 -6.79 -12.82 -5.05
N VAL A 78 -7.01 -13.02 -6.35
CA VAL A 78 -7.89 -14.08 -6.85
C VAL A 78 -7.27 -15.46 -6.63
N ALA A 79 -5.97 -15.62 -6.90
CA ALA A 79 -5.29 -16.91 -6.79
C ALA A 79 -5.20 -17.42 -5.34
N VAL A 80 -4.97 -16.53 -4.37
CA VAL A 80 -4.80 -16.89 -2.95
C VAL A 80 -6.11 -16.81 -2.18
N ALA A 81 -7.04 -15.92 -2.57
CA ALA A 81 -8.38 -15.76 -2.00
C ALA A 81 -8.41 -15.72 -0.45
N ARG A 82 -7.40 -15.09 0.17
CA ARG A 82 -7.26 -15.07 1.63
C ARG A 82 -8.28 -14.11 2.26
N PRO A 83 -9.16 -14.56 3.17
CA PRO A 83 -10.12 -13.69 3.86
C PRO A 83 -9.41 -12.64 4.72
N ARG A 84 -10.10 -11.57 5.09
CA ARG A 84 -9.51 -10.53 5.93
C ARG A 84 -9.44 -10.96 7.39
N PRO A 85 -8.40 -10.59 8.16
CA PRO A 85 -8.32 -10.95 9.56
C PRO A 85 -9.53 -10.52 10.39
N ALA A 86 -10.10 -9.34 10.11
CA ALA A 86 -11.28 -8.85 10.81
C ALA A 86 -12.56 -9.68 10.55
N GLU A 87 -12.62 -10.45 9.45
CA GLU A 87 -13.75 -11.32 9.13
C GLU A 87 -13.67 -12.67 9.88
N VAL A 88 -12.46 -13.09 10.28
CA VAL A 88 -12.21 -14.42 10.88
C VAL A 88 -11.72 -14.36 12.32
N ILE A 89 -11.38 -13.17 12.84
CA ILE A 89 -10.92 -12.95 14.22
C ILE A 89 -11.87 -11.95 14.90
N PRO A 90 -12.83 -12.42 15.71
CA PRO A 90 -13.81 -11.55 16.37
C PRO A 90 -13.20 -10.48 17.29
N GLN A 91 -11.98 -10.71 17.79
CA GLN A 91 -11.28 -9.77 18.67
C GLN A 91 -10.65 -8.58 17.94
N LEU A 92 -10.55 -8.61 16.61
CA LEU A 92 -9.94 -7.53 15.86
C LEU A 92 -10.93 -6.40 15.58
N GLN A 93 -10.55 -5.18 15.94
CA GLN A 93 -11.25 -3.98 15.51
C GLN A 93 -10.60 -3.42 14.24
N ALA A 94 -11.34 -3.42 13.13
CA ALA A 94 -10.86 -2.86 11.88
C ALA A 94 -10.91 -1.32 11.93
N LEU A 95 -9.75 -0.66 11.73
CA LEU A 95 -9.67 0.80 11.60
C LEU A 95 -10.33 1.33 10.32
N ARG A 96 -10.41 0.49 9.28
CA ARG A 96 -11.04 0.81 8.00
C ARG A 96 -11.67 -0.43 7.39
N ILE A 97 -12.91 -0.29 6.95
CA ILE A 97 -13.58 -1.29 6.11
C ILE A 97 -13.12 -1.05 4.68
N VAL A 98 -12.61 -2.10 4.02
CA VAL A 98 -12.19 -2.01 2.62
C VAL A 98 -13.01 -3.00 1.82
N ALA A 99 -13.57 -2.55 0.70
CA ALA A 99 -14.55 -3.28 -0.09
C ALA A 99 -13.96 -4.47 -0.87
N ASP A 100 -12.64 -4.52 -1.03
CA ASP A 100 -11.94 -5.61 -1.72
C ASP A 100 -11.75 -6.80 -0.77
N GLY A 101 -12.54 -7.85 -0.97
CA GLY A 101 -12.72 -8.97 -0.03
C GLY A 101 -11.49 -9.82 0.32
N PHE A 102 -10.33 -9.64 -0.34
CA PHE A 102 -9.13 -10.43 -0.06
C PHE A 102 -7.99 -9.61 0.55
N SER A 103 -7.33 -10.19 1.56
CA SER A 103 -6.27 -9.54 2.34
C SER A 103 -4.85 -9.68 1.76
N PHE A 104 -4.62 -10.68 0.91
CA PHE A 104 -3.28 -10.98 0.40
C PHE A 104 -3.20 -10.83 -1.12
N PRO A 105 -2.15 -10.16 -1.65
CA PRO A 105 -1.20 -9.31 -0.94
C PRO A 105 -1.79 -7.91 -0.62
N SER A 106 -1.06 -7.12 0.18
CA SER A 106 -1.42 -5.72 0.46
C SER A 106 -1.15 -4.83 -0.76
N ALA A 107 -2.21 -4.20 -1.29
CA ALA A 107 -2.11 -3.31 -2.44
C ALA A 107 -1.31 -2.04 -2.12
N HIS A 108 -1.57 -1.40 -0.97
CA HIS A 108 -0.83 -0.23 -0.49
C HIS A 108 0.67 -0.51 -0.35
N ALA A 109 1.04 -1.67 0.22
CA ALA A 109 2.44 -2.05 0.33
C ALA A 109 3.08 -2.30 -1.04
N ALA A 110 2.42 -3.08 -1.92
CA ALA A 110 2.95 -3.40 -3.24
C ALA A 110 3.25 -2.14 -4.07
N ARG A 111 2.29 -1.20 -4.15
CA ARG A 111 2.48 0.09 -4.85
C ARG A 111 3.61 0.90 -4.24
N SER A 112 3.67 0.95 -2.91
CA SER A 112 4.65 1.77 -2.19
C SER A 112 6.07 1.30 -2.43
N PHE A 113 6.33 -0.01 -2.33
CA PHE A 113 7.64 -0.56 -2.62
C PHE A 113 7.99 -0.50 -4.10
N ALA A 114 7.03 -0.70 -5.01
CA ALA A 114 7.26 -0.58 -6.45
C ALA A 114 7.67 0.84 -6.84
N ALA A 115 6.93 1.87 -6.41
CA ALA A 115 7.23 3.25 -6.73
C ALA A 115 8.52 3.74 -6.03
N ALA A 116 8.66 3.46 -4.73
CA ALA A 116 9.87 3.84 -3.99
C ALA A 116 11.13 3.20 -4.57
N GLY A 117 11.05 1.93 -5.00
CA GLY A 117 12.19 1.22 -5.60
C GLY A 117 12.65 1.86 -6.90
N VAL A 118 11.73 2.26 -7.79
CA VAL A 118 12.09 2.95 -9.03
C VAL A 118 12.64 4.34 -8.73
N LEU A 119 11.94 5.13 -7.91
CA LEU A 119 12.36 6.49 -7.57
C LEU A 119 13.75 6.50 -6.91
N ALA A 120 14.01 5.62 -5.96
CA ALA A 120 15.30 5.54 -5.27
C ALA A 120 16.47 5.09 -6.18
N SER A 121 16.18 4.39 -7.29
CA SER A 121 17.21 3.91 -8.21
C SER A 121 17.43 4.81 -9.43
N HIS A 122 16.55 5.80 -9.66
CA HIS A 122 16.56 6.62 -10.89
C HIS A 122 16.59 8.14 -10.64
N LEU A 123 16.32 8.60 -9.41
CA LEU A 123 16.61 9.96 -8.94
C LEU A 123 18.12 10.17 -8.73
#